data_AF-A0A5J4ZTG6-F1
#
_entry.id   AF-A0A5J4ZTG6-F1
#
_cell.length_a   1.000
_cell.length_b   1.000
_cell.length_c   1.000
_cell.angle_alpha   90.00
_cell.angle_beta   90.00
_cell.angle_gamma   90.00
#
_symmetry.space_group_name_H-M   'P 1'
#
loop_
_entity.id
_entity.type
_entity.pdbx_description
1 polymer ?
#
loop_
_entity_poly.entity_id
_entity_poly.type
_entity_poly.pdbx_seq_one_letter_code
_entity_poly.pdbx_strand_id
1 'polypeptide(L)'
;MTLPAATHLPIWRTDGIIITMLLHIGPVEFLYYWLHRALHHHFLYSRYHSHHHSSIVTEPISSVIHPFAEHIAYFSLFAIPILTGTLTGTASIASFAVYITYIDFMNNMGHCNFELVPKSLLSIFRPLKYLMYTPSFHSLHHTQFRTNYSLFMPMYDYIYGTMDQSTDTLYETSLHRKEESPDVVHLTHLTTPESIYHLRLGFASLASRPHTSKWYFWLMWPVTFWSMMVTRIYGRTFVVERNLFKNLKLQTWAVPKYNIQYFMRWQRESINCLIEEAILEAEDRGIKVLSLGLLNQGEELNRNGELYIRRQPQLKVKVVDGSSLAVAVVLNSIPEGTTQVLLRGHLSKVAYSIALALCQMDIQVATLHKDEHCKLKARLGREAGCNLVLSKGPSQRIWLVGDGLTEEEQLKASQGTLFIPFSQFPAKKMRKDCFYHNTPAMLTPKCLENVDSCENWLPRRVMSAWRIAGIVHALEGWHVHECGDMMFNIEKIWQASLQHGFHPLMMPQTPSLN
;
A
#
# COMPACT_ATOMS: atom_id res chain seq x y z
N MET A 1 -7.50 -38.04 -24.65
CA MET A 1 -7.53 -39.49 -24.32
C MET A 1 -7.68 -39.57 -22.81
N THR A 2 -8.85 -39.96 -22.30
CA THR A 2 -9.09 -40.10 -20.86
C THR A 2 -8.49 -41.43 -20.39
N LEU A 3 -7.70 -41.43 -19.31
CA LEU A 3 -7.21 -42.67 -18.72
C LEU A 3 -8.41 -43.46 -18.17
N PRO A 4 -8.69 -44.70 -18.62
CA PRO A 4 -9.84 -45.48 -18.16
C PRO A 4 -9.86 -45.71 -16.64
N ALA A 5 -8.68 -45.73 -16.01
CA ALA A 5 -8.53 -45.84 -14.56
C ALA A 5 -8.98 -44.59 -13.78
N ALA A 6 -9.21 -43.45 -14.45
CA ALA A 6 -9.59 -42.19 -13.82
C ALA A 6 -11.10 -41.89 -13.89
N THR A 7 -11.91 -42.72 -14.54
CA THR A 7 -13.34 -42.43 -14.79
C THR A 7 -14.25 -42.73 -13.58
N HIS A 8 -13.77 -43.47 -12.57
CA HIS A 8 -14.53 -43.80 -11.34
C HIS A 8 -13.62 -43.91 -10.11
N LEU A 9 -13.04 -42.79 -9.65
CA LEU A 9 -12.21 -42.79 -8.45
C LEU A 9 -13.07 -42.87 -7.17
N PRO A 10 -12.76 -43.76 -6.22
CA PRO A 10 -13.40 -43.75 -4.91
C PRO A 10 -13.06 -42.45 -4.17
N ILE A 11 -13.95 -42.03 -3.27
CA ILE A 11 -13.71 -40.84 -2.43
C ILE A 11 -12.47 -41.03 -1.57
N TRP A 12 -12.31 -42.21 -0.95
CA TRP A 12 -11.25 -42.51 -0.01
C TRP A 12 -10.61 -43.88 -0.30
N ARG A 13 -9.28 -43.97 -0.20
CA ARG A 13 -8.54 -45.23 -0.30
C ARG A 13 -7.21 -45.14 0.46
N THR A 14 -7.12 -45.83 1.60
CA THR A 14 -6.00 -45.69 2.55
C THR A 14 -4.66 -46.11 1.96
N ASP A 15 -4.60 -47.23 1.24
CA ASP A 15 -3.39 -47.71 0.58
C ASP A 15 -2.86 -46.72 -0.47
N GLY A 16 -3.75 -46.11 -1.26
CA GLY A 16 -3.45 -45.06 -2.21
C GLY A 16 -2.86 -43.82 -1.54
N ILE A 17 -3.43 -43.39 -0.41
CA ILE A 17 -2.92 -42.26 0.38
C ILE A 17 -1.52 -42.56 0.91
N ILE A 18 -1.29 -43.76 1.46
CA ILE A 18 0.03 -44.17 1.96
C ILE A 18 1.05 -44.22 0.82
N ILE A 19 0.69 -44.81 -0.33
CA ILE A 19 1.56 -44.85 -1.52
C ILE A 19 1.91 -43.43 -1.97
N THR A 20 0.95 -42.53 -2.04
CA THR A 20 1.19 -41.12 -2.40
C THR A 20 2.17 -40.44 -1.44
N MET A 21 2.00 -40.64 -0.12
CA MET A 21 2.93 -40.12 0.89
C MET A 21 4.35 -40.66 0.72
N LEU A 22 4.50 -41.98 0.52
CA LEU A 22 5.80 -42.61 0.34
C LEU A 22 6.49 -42.17 -0.96
N LEU A 23 5.73 -42.04 -2.06
CA LEU A 23 6.23 -41.53 -3.33
C LEU A 23 6.67 -40.07 -3.23
N HIS A 24 5.98 -39.27 -2.43
CA HIS A 24 6.38 -37.90 -2.17
C HIS A 24 7.67 -37.85 -1.35
N ILE A 25 7.66 -38.48 -0.16
CA ILE A 25 8.77 -38.48 0.79
C ILE A 25 10.07 -39.00 0.17
N GLY A 26 9.98 -40.02 -0.69
CA GLY A 26 11.15 -40.63 -1.32
C GLY A 26 11.43 -40.05 -2.72
N PRO A 27 10.85 -40.64 -3.78
CA PRO A 27 11.14 -40.24 -5.17
C PRO A 27 11.02 -38.75 -5.47
N VAL A 28 9.93 -38.09 -5.07
CA VAL A 28 9.69 -36.68 -5.42
C VAL A 28 10.71 -35.77 -4.75
N GLU A 29 10.88 -35.87 -3.44
CA GLU A 29 11.84 -35.06 -2.68
C GLU A 29 13.28 -35.30 -3.14
N PHE A 30 13.67 -36.57 -3.36
CA PHE A 30 15.00 -36.91 -3.86
C PHE A 30 15.28 -36.31 -5.24
N LEU A 31 14.35 -36.48 -6.19
CA LEU A 31 14.51 -35.98 -7.55
C LEU A 31 14.46 -34.44 -7.57
N TYR A 32 13.60 -33.82 -6.75
CA TYR A 32 13.58 -32.36 -6.59
C TYR A 32 14.94 -31.87 -6.10
N TYR A 33 15.46 -32.43 -5.01
CA TYR A 33 16.71 -31.98 -4.39
C TYR A 33 17.85 -31.92 -5.41
N TRP A 34 18.02 -32.97 -6.21
CA TRP A 34 19.07 -33.01 -7.24
C TRP A 34 18.79 -32.09 -8.42
N LEU A 35 17.54 -31.98 -8.87
CA LEU A 35 17.15 -31.04 -9.92
C LEU A 35 17.41 -29.60 -9.47
N HIS A 36 16.97 -29.25 -8.27
CA HIS A 36 17.13 -27.91 -7.70
C HIS A 36 18.61 -27.58 -7.49
N ARG A 37 19.41 -28.51 -6.94
CA ARG A 37 20.85 -28.33 -6.83
C ARG A 37 21.52 -28.16 -8.21
N ALA A 38 21.08 -28.88 -9.24
CA ALA A 38 21.56 -28.69 -10.61
C ALA A 38 21.15 -27.32 -11.18
N LEU A 39 19.94 -26.84 -10.89
CA LEU A 39 19.48 -25.50 -11.27
C LEU A 39 20.35 -24.38 -10.68
N HIS A 40 21.02 -24.63 -9.56
CA HIS A 40 22.02 -23.71 -8.97
C HIS A 40 23.42 -23.78 -9.59
N HIS A 41 23.64 -24.67 -10.55
CA HIS A 41 24.84 -24.63 -11.37
C HIS A 41 24.79 -23.42 -12.31
N HIS A 42 25.90 -22.67 -12.42
CA HIS A 42 25.97 -21.36 -13.07
C HIS A 42 25.22 -21.25 -14.41
N PHE A 43 25.31 -22.28 -15.26
CA PHE A 43 24.66 -22.32 -16.57
C PHE A 43 23.13 -22.37 -16.50
N LEU A 44 22.58 -23.21 -15.62
CA LEU A 44 21.14 -23.38 -15.44
C LEU A 44 20.57 -22.24 -14.59
N TYR A 45 21.34 -21.78 -13.60
CA TYR A 45 20.94 -20.69 -12.73
C TYR A 45 20.62 -19.43 -13.55
N SER A 46 21.56 -18.99 -14.39
CA SER A 46 21.37 -17.74 -15.15
C SER A 46 20.24 -17.78 -16.18
N ARG A 47 19.72 -18.97 -16.52
CA ARG A 47 18.74 -19.17 -17.61
C ARG A 47 17.36 -19.56 -17.09
N TYR A 48 17.32 -20.33 -16.02
CA TYR A 48 16.11 -20.94 -15.51
C TYR A 48 15.83 -20.48 -14.08
N HIS A 49 16.82 -20.45 -13.20
CA HIS A 49 16.51 -20.30 -11.77
C HIS A 49 16.72 -18.89 -11.18
N SER A 50 17.50 -18.02 -11.84
CA SER A 50 17.85 -16.70 -11.32
C SER A 50 16.66 -15.75 -11.20
N HIS A 51 15.61 -15.93 -12.02
CA HIS A 51 14.42 -15.10 -11.93
C HIS A 51 13.61 -15.42 -10.66
N HIS A 52 13.47 -16.70 -10.31
CA HIS A 52 12.86 -17.12 -9.05
C HIS A 52 13.57 -16.47 -7.86
N HIS A 53 14.91 -16.53 -7.88
CA HIS A 53 15.82 -15.95 -6.89
C HIS A 53 15.94 -14.43 -6.93
N SER A 54 15.33 -13.75 -7.90
CA SER A 54 15.26 -12.28 -7.88
C SER A 54 14.39 -11.76 -6.72
N SER A 55 13.55 -12.62 -6.15
CA SER A 55 12.75 -12.37 -4.96
C SER A 55 13.51 -12.81 -3.69
N ILE A 56 14.61 -12.11 -3.35
CA ILE A 56 15.44 -12.43 -2.16
C ILE A 56 14.60 -12.45 -0.87
N VAL A 57 13.71 -11.46 -0.72
CA VAL A 57 12.63 -11.51 0.26
C VAL A 57 11.48 -12.23 -0.41
N THR A 58 11.21 -13.47 0.00
CA THR A 58 10.19 -14.29 -0.64
C THR A 58 8.79 -13.75 -0.33
N GLU A 59 7.91 -13.84 -1.32
CA GLU A 59 6.47 -13.64 -1.15
C GLU A 59 5.76 -14.91 -1.65
N PRO A 60 4.56 -15.27 -1.17
CA PRO A 60 3.89 -16.51 -1.60
C PRO A 60 3.79 -16.68 -3.11
N ILE A 61 3.69 -15.58 -3.86
CA ILE A 61 3.68 -15.60 -5.33
C ILE A 61 5.00 -16.08 -5.94
N SER A 62 6.14 -15.84 -5.29
CA SER A 62 7.46 -16.30 -5.74
C SER A 62 7.53 -17.82 -5.83
N SER A 63 6.71 -18.53 -5.05
CA SER A 63 6.59 -20.00 -5.05
C SER A 63 6.14 -20.59 -6.39
N VAL A 64 5.50 -19.81 -7.25
CA VAL A 64 4.99 -20.24 -8.56
C VAL A 64 5.61 -19.47 -9.72
N ILE A 65 6.62 -18.63 -9.48
CA ILE A 65 7.33 -17.90 -10.53
C ILE A 65 8.61 -18.64 -10.90
N HIS A 66 8.52 -19.41 -11.98
CA HIS A 66 9.64 -20.10 -12.61
C HIS A 66 9.54 -19.97 -14.14
N PRO A 67 10.65 -20.04 -14.89
CA PRO A 67 10.60 -20.13 -16.34
C PRO A 67 9.91 -21.40 -16.82
N PHE A 68 9.45 -21.37 -18.07
CA PHE A 68 8.59 -22.40 -18.64
C PHE A 68 9.15 -23.84 -18.54
N ALA A 69 10.44 -24.02 -18.83
CA ALA A 69 11.06 -25.35 -18.76
C ALA A 69 11.17 -25.89 -17.32
N GLU A 70 11.48 -25.01 -16.35
CA GLU A 70 11.51 -25.36 -14.94
C GLU A 70 10.10 -25.72 -14.43
N HIS A 71 9.07 -24.99 -14.89
CA HIS A 71 7.68 -25.35 -14.64
C HIS A 71 7.31 -26.75 -15.16
N ILE A 72 7.70 -27.10 -16.40
CA ILE A 72 7.46 -28.45 -16.93
C ILE A 72 8.14 -29.49 -16.06
N ALA A 73 9.39 -29.27 -15.66
CA ALA A 73 10.15 -30.20 -14.84
C ALA A 73 9.48 -30.43 -13.47
N TYR A 74 9.09 -29.36 -12.78
CA TYR A 74 8.36 -29.47 -11.50
C TYR A 74 6.97 -30.07 -11.66
N PHE A 75 6.24 -29.72 -12.73
CA PHE A 75 4.94 -30.32 -12.99
C PHE A 75 5.06 -31.84 -13.24
N SER A 76 6.02 -32.27 -14.06
CA SER A 76 6.29 -33.70 -14.28
C SER A 76 6.69 -34.40 -12.98
N LEU A 77 7.48 -33.75 -12.13
CA LEU A 77 7.89 -34.27 -10.84
C LEU A 77 6.68 -34.46 -9.90
N PHE A 78 5.86 -33.43 -9.73
CA PHE A 78 4.67 -33.49 -8.87
C PHE A 78 3.57 -34.39 -9.43
N ALA A 79 3.57 -34.66 -10.74
CA ALA A 79 2.67 -35.62 -11.35
C ALA A 79 3.00 -37.08 -10.97
N ILE A 80 4.20 -37.40 -10.44
CA ILE A 80 4.60 -38.78 -10.12
C ILE A 80 3.57 -39.49 -9.22
N PRO A 81 3.21 -38.98 -8.01
CA PRO A 81 2.27 -39.71 -7.16
C PRO A 81 0.86 -39.83 -7.76
N ILE A 82 0.42 -38.81 -8.49
CA ILE A 82 -0.90 -38.76 -9.14
C ILE A 82 -0.99 -39.79 -10.27
N LEU A 83 0.02 -39.81 -11.15
CA LEU A 83 0.08 -40.74 -12.28
C LEU A 83 0.30 -42.16 -11.79
N THR A 84 1.20 -42.39 -10.81
CA THR A 84 1.38 -43.72 -10.23
C THR A 84 0.07 -44.23 -9.65
N GLY A 85 -0.61 -43.44 -8.81
CA GLY A 85 -1.91 -43.83 -8.25
C GLY A 85 -2.97 -44.09 -9.33
N THR A 86 -2.98 -43.34 -10.42
CA THR A 86 -3.93 -43.60 -11.52
C THR A 86 -3.60 -44.91 -12.25
N LEU A 87 -2.32 -45.14 -12.55
CA LEU A 87 -1.86 -46.28 -13.35
C LEU A 87 -1.93 -47.60 -12.58
N THR A 88 -1.71 -47.59 -11.27
CA THR A 88 -1.79 -48.78 -10.41
C THR A 88 -3.22 -49.10 -9.94
N GLY A 89 -4.21 -48.28 -10.33
CA GLY A 89 -5.55 -48.32 -9.74
C GLY A 89 -5.59 -47.86 -8.27
N THR A 90 -4.47 -47.33 -7.79
CA THR A 90 -4.13 -46.61 -6.56
C THR A 90 -5.08 -45.54 -6.02
N ALA A 91 -5.63 -44.76 -6.96
CA ALA A 91 -6.04 -43.39 -6.71
C ALA A 91 -7.39 -43.26 -5.99
N SER A 92 -7.55 -42.13 -5.31
CA SER A 92 -8.81 -41.67 -4.72
C SER A 92 -8.93 -40.15 -4.82
N ILE A 93 -10.16 -39.64 -4.80
CA ILE A 93 -10.43 -38.19 -4.83
C ILE A 93 -9.71 -37.50 -3.67
N ALA A 94 -9.79 -38.07 -2.46
CA ALA A 94 -9.10 -37.54 -1.29
C ALA A 94 -7.58 -37.52 -1.47
N SER A 95 -6.97 -38.59 -2.02
CA SER A 95 -5.52 -38.61 -2.22
C SER A 95 -5.03 -37.50 -3.16
N PHE A 96 -5.77 -37.17 -4.22
CA PHE A 96 -5.41 -36.08 -5.12
C PHE A 96 -5.64 -34.71 -4.48
N ALA A 97 -6.80 -34.51 -3.86
CA ALA A 97 -7.13 -33.24 -3.22
C ALA A 97 -6.12 -32.90 -2.11
N VAL A 98 -5.86 -33.84 -1.20
CA VAL A 98 -4.91 -33.66 -0.10
C VAL A 98 -3.50 -33.42 -0.64
N TYR A 99 -3.06 -34.19 -1.63
CA TYR A 99 -1.72 -34.04 -2.18
C TYR A 99 -1.50 -32.69 -2.85
N ILE A 100 -2.41 -32.26 -3.72
CA ILE A 100 -2.33 -30.94 -4.39
C ILE A 100 -2.35 -29.82 -3.36
N THR A 101 -3.30 -29.87 -2.41
CA THR A 101 -3.37 -28.89 -1.32
C THR A 101 -2.10 -28.87 -0.48
N TYR A 102 -1.50 -30.03 -0.20
CA TYR A 102 -0.25 -30.11 0.56
C TYR A 102 0.92 -29.47 -0.20
N ILE A 103 1.11 -29.77 -1.49
CA ILE A 103 2.16 -29.15 -2.31
C ILE A 103 2.00 -27.62 -2.30
N ASP A 104 0.79 -27.14 -2.59
CA ASP A 104 0.52 -25.70 -2.64
C ASP A 104 0.73 -25.05 -1.27
N PHE A 105 0.19 -25.63 -0.21
CA PHE A 105 0.34 -25.12 1.15
C PHE A 105 1.81 -25.02 1.56
N MET A 106 2.56 -26.12 1.39
CA MET A 106 3.95 -26.18 1.81
C MET A 106 4.81 -25.21 1.01
N ASN A 107 4.59 -25.10 -0.29
CA ASN A 107 5.35 -24.18 -1.14
C ASN A 107 5.05 -22.71 -0.80
N ASN A 108 3.77 -22.35 -0.60
CA ASN A 108 3.39 -21.01 -0.15
C ASN A 108 3.92 -20.69 1.26
N MET A 109 3.91 -21.66 2.17
CA MET A 109 4.47 -21.50 3.52
C MET A 109 5.96 -21.20 3.47
N GLY A 110 6.76 -21.93 2.67
CA GLY A 110 8.19 -21.66 2.51
C GLY A 110 8.50 -20.26 1.98
N HIS A 111 7.60 -19.70 1.16
CA HIS A 111 7.79 -18.39 0.53
C HIS A 111 7.04 -17.24 1.23
N CYS A 112 6.37 -17.47 2.36
CA CYS A 112 5.56 -16.42 2.98
C CYS A 112 6.40 -15.38 3.75
N ASN A 113 7.70 -15.63 3.95
CA ASN A 113 8.63 -14.76 4.67
C ASN A 113 8.14 -14.36 6.09
N PHE A 114 7.37 -15.25 6.71
CA PHE A 114 6.86 -15.10 8.06
C PHE A 114 6.96 -16.45 8.78
N GLU A 115 7.70 -16.50 9.89
CA GLU A 115 7.86 -17.75 10.65
C GLU A 115 6.58 -18.04 11.45
N LEU A 116 5.83 -19.04 10.97
CA LEU A 116 4.55 -19.44 11.55
C LEU A 116 4.61 -20.81 12.22
N VAL A 117 5.72 -21.55 12.12
CA VAL A 117 5.87 -22.88 12.70
C VAL A 117 6.25 -22.75 14.18
N PRO A 118 5.36 -23.06 15.13
CA PRO A 118 5.65 -22.83 16.54
C PRO A 118 6.68 -23.83 17.06
N LYS A 119 7.55 -23.37 17.97
CA LYS A 119 8.59 -24.19 18.61
C LYS A 119 8.04 -25.43 19.30
N SER A 120 6.84 -25.33 19.88
CA SER A 120 6.15 -26.45 20.53
C SER A 120 5.95 -27.63 19.57
N LEU A 121 5.56 -27.37 18.32
CA LEU A 121 5.30 -28.40 17.32
C LEU A 121 6.56 -29.23 17.02
N LEU A 122 7.68 -28.56 16.77
CA LEU A 122 8.97 -29.23 16.52
C LEU A 122 9.53 -29.90 17.78
N SER A 123 9.20 -29.40 18.98
CA SER A 123 9.64 -30.00 20.24
C SER A 123 8.87 -31.29 20.60
N ILE A 124 7.56 -31.35 20.32
CA ILE A 124 6.69 -32.50 20.60
C ILE A 124 7.04 -33.66 19.66
N PHE A 125 7.23 -33.38 18.37
CA PHE A 125 7.59 -34.39 17.37
C PHE A 125 8.91 -34.03 16.71
N ARG A 126 10.03 -34.31 17.38
CA ARG A 126 11.39 -33.98 16.90
C ARG A 126 11.70 -34.44 15.46
N PRO A 127 11.26 -35.63 14.99
CA PRO A 127 11.52 -36.03 13.61
C PRO A 127 10.95 -35.06 12.57
N LEU A 128 9.92 -34.27 12.92
CA LEU A 128 9.30 -33.30 12.02
C LEU A 128 10.29 -32.29 11.45
N LYS A 129 11.33 -31.91 12.21
CA LYS A 129 12.39 -31.00 11.75
C LYS A 129 13.06 -31.48 10.45
N TYR A 130 13.11 -32.79 10.23
CA TYR A 130 13.70 -33.38 9.03
C TYR A 130 12.67 -33.65 7.93
N LEU A 131 11.39 -33.76 8.30
CA LEU A 131 10.29 -34.10 7.39
C LEU A 131 9.51 -32.87 6.91
N MET A 132 9.79 -31.69 7.46
CA MET A 132 9.08 -30.45 7.17
C MET A 132 10.02 -29.26 7.41
N TYR A 133 10.31 -28.52 6.34
CA TYR A 133 11.03 -27.25 6.40
C TYR A 133 10.16 -26.14 6.98
N THR A 134 10.80 -25.07 7.43
CA THR A 134 10.13 -23.87 7.93
C THR A 134 10.27 -22.72 6.92
N PRO A 135 9.42 -21.68 6.99
CA PRO A 135 9.62 -20.45 6.22
C PRO A 135 11.04 -19.89 6.37
N SER A 136 11.60 -19.91 7.59
CA SER A 136 12.98 -19.45 7.83
C SER A 136 14.03 -20.29 7.09
N PHE A 137 13.84 -21.62 7.02
CA PHE A 137 14.75 -22.53 6.30
C PHE A 137 14.85 -22.17 4.82
N HIS A 138 13.70 -21.93 4.18
CA HIS A 138 13.62 -21.61 2.76
C HIS A 138 14.00 -20.17 2.42
N SER A 139 13.66 -19.22 3.30
CA SER A 139 14.13 -17.84 3.18
C SER A 139 15.67 -17.77 3.18
N LEU A 140 16.33 -18.63 3.97
CA LEU A 140 17.78 -18.72 3.99
C LEU A 140 18.35 -19.25 2.65
N HIS A 141 17.64 -20.16 1.98
CA HIS A 141 17.99 -20.59 0.63
C HIS A 141 17.99 -19.42 -0.37
N HIS A 142 16.95 -18.58 -0.35
CA HIS A 142 16.82 -17.39 -1.22
C HIS A 142 17.83 -16.28 -0.93
N THR A 143 18.49 -16.31 0.24
CA THR A 143 19.49 -15.32 0.63
C THR A 143 20.93 -15.81 0.46
N GLN A 144 21.20 -17.10 0.69
CA GLN A 144 22.54 -17.69 0.57
C GLN A 144 22.78 -18.40 -0.76
N PHE A 145 21.71 -18.78 -1.48
CA PHE A 145 21.69 -19.47 -2.78
C PHE A 145 22.34 -20.86 -2.83
N ARG A 146 23.28 -21.19 -1.93
CA ARG A 146 24.12 -22.39 -2.00
C ARG A 146 23.89 -23.41 -0.89
N THR A 147 22.82 -23.24 -0.13
CA THR A 147 22.44 -24.10 0.99
C THR A 147 20.94 -24.36 0.95
N ASN A 148 20.46 -25.36 1.69
CA ASN A 148 19.02 -25.61 1.89
C ASN A 148 18.25 -25.89 0.58
N TYR A 149 18.61 -26.93 -0.17
CA TYR A 149 18.04 -27.26 -1.49
C TYR A 149 16.79 -28.15 -1.46
N SER A 150 16.42 -28.71 -0.30
CA SER A 150 15.25 -29.59 -0.16
C SER A 150 13.96 -28.91 -0.62
N LEU A 151 13.00 -29.69 -1.12
CA LEU A 151 11.67 -29.17 -1.43
C LEU A 151 10.94 -28.84 -0.13
N PHE A 152 10.52 -29.86 0.62
CA PHE A 152 9.85 -29.69 1.90
C PHE A 152 10.52 -30.46 3.03
N MET A 153 11.45 -31.38 2.73
CA MET A 153 12.05 -32.27 3.73
C MET A 153 13.55 -31.99 3.91
N PRO A 154 13.96 -31.23 4.94
CA PRO A 154 15.36 -30.92 5.20
C PRO A 154 16.28 -32.14 5.33
N MET A 155 15.74 -33.33 5.58
CA MET A 155 16.49 -34.60 5.63
C MET A 155 17.51 -34.73 4.50
N TYR A 156 17.17 -34.34 3.27
CA TYR A 156 18.09 -34.43 2.13
C TYR A 156 19.30 -33.49 2.27
N ASP A 157 19.09 -32.26 2.75
CA ASP A 157 20.20 -31.35 3.05
C ASP A 157 21.08 -31.83 4.21
N TYR A 158 20.50 -32.50 5.21
CA TYR A 158 21.26 -33.15 6.27
C TYR A 158 22.11 -34.31 5.74
N ILE A 159 21.53 -35.19 4.92
CA ILE A 159 22.22 -36.36 4.35
C ILE A 159 23.39 -35.92 3.46
N TYR A 160 23.20 -34.87 2.67
CA TYR A 160 24.19 -34.41 1.70
C TYR A 160 25.05 -33.23 2.17
N GLY A 161 24.89 -32.78 3.41
CA GLY A 161 25.73 -31.75 4.03
C GLY A 161 25.58 -30.36 3.41
N THR A 162 24.38 -30.01 2.93
CA THR A 162 24.07 -28.71 2.29
C THR A 162 23.19 -27.81 3.15
N MET A 163 22.90 -28.21 4.38
CA MET A 163 22.17 -27.37 5.33
C MET A 163 23.02 -26.19 5.80
N ASP A 164 22.44 -25.00 5.80
CA ASP A 164 23.10 -23.80 6.32
C ASP A 164 23.27 -23.86 7.84
N GLN A 165 24.45 -23.45 8.31
CA GLN A 165 24.80 -23.46 9.73
C GLN A 165 23.94 -22.52 10.57
N SER A 166 23.42 -21.44 9.99
CA SER A 166 22.59 -20.44 10.67
C SER A 166 21.11 -20.81 10.76
N THR A 167 20.67 -21.89 10.10
CA THR A 167 19.25 -22.28 10.01
C THR A 167 18.53 -22.30 11.36
N ASP A 168 19.09 -22.99 12.36
CA ASP A 168 18.47 -23.11 13.69
C ASP A 168 18.43 -21.77 14.42
N THR A 169 19.50 -20.98 14.30
CA THR A 169 19.58 -19.65 14.91
C THR A 169 18.60 -18.67 14.29
N LEU A 170 18.41 -18.73 12.96
CA LEU A 170 17.47 -17.88 12.24
C LEU A 170 16.04 -18.23 12.64
N TYR A 171 15.68 -19.52 12.69
CA TYR A 171 14.36 -19.97 13.14
C TYR A 171 14.01 -19.44 14.54
N GLU A 172 14.91 -19.64 15.52
CA GLU A 172 14.70 -19.18 16.89
C GLU A 172 14.62 -17.65 16.99
N THR A 173 15.47 -16.93 16.25
CA THR A 173 15.45 -15.46 16.24
C THR A 173 14.18 -14.91 15.60
N SER A 174 13.69 -15.54 14.53
CA SER A 174 12.45 -15.15 13.84
C SER A 174 11.23 -15.26 14.76
N LEU A 175 11.15 -16.28 15.61
CA LEU A 175 10.05 -16.45 16.59
C LEU A 175 10.05 -15.40 17.70
N HIS A 176 11.21 -14.86 18.04
CA HIS A 176 11.39 -13.90 19.13
C HIS A 176 11.56 -12.45 18.65
N ARG A 177 11.44 -12.20 17.34
CA ARG A 177 11.60 -10.87 16.76
C ARG A 177 10.52 -9.94 17.30
N LYS A 178 10.94 -8.94 18.08
CA LYS A 178 10.05 -7.86 18.52
C LYS A 178 9.59 -7.04 17.32
N GLU A 179 8.32 -6.64 17.35
CA GLU A 179 7.78 -5.72 16.36
C GLU A 179 8.60 -4.41 16.37
N GLU A 180 9.01 -3.95 15.19
CA GLU A 180 9.72 -2.68 15.08
C GLU A 180 8.75 -1.51 15.23
N SER A 181 8.99 -0.65 16.22
CA SER A 181 8.24 0.59 16.38
C SER A 181 8.66 1.62 15.31
N PRO A 182 7.72 2.22 14.56
CA PRO A 182 8.04 3.27 13.61
C PRO A 182 8.20 4.63 14.30
N ASP A 183 8.92 5.55 13.65
CA ASP A 183 9.03 6.93 14.09
C ASP A 183 7.84 7.79 13.62
N VAL A 184 7.29 7.45 12.44
CA VAL A 184 6.20 8.20 11.80
C VAL A 184 5.14 7.25 11.26
N VAL A 185 3.88 7.57 11.52
CA VAL A 185 2.73 6.86 10.95
C VAL A 185 1.93 7.80 10.07
N HIS A 186 1.55 7.34 8.88
CA HIS A 186 0.52 7.99 8.06
C HIS A 186 -0.76 7.16 8.07
N LEU A 187 -1.86 7.75 8.54
CA LEU A 187 -3.14 7.08 8.65
C LEU A 187 -3.99 7.34 7.40
N THR A 188 -4.17 6.31 6.59
CA THR A 188 -5.01 6.32 5.37
C THR A 188 -6.29 5.49 5.57
N HIS A 189 -7.10 5.36 4.53
CA HIS A 189 -8.23 4.44 4.50
C HIS A 189 -8.50 3.96 3.07
N LEU A 190 -9.37 2.95 2.94
CA LEU A 190 -9.76 2.42 1.64
C LEU A 190 -10.64 3.44 0.92
N THR A 191 -10.40 3.66 -0.38
CA THR A 191 -11.13 4.69 -1.14
C THR A 191 -12.39 4.09 -1.79
N THR A 192 -12.20 3.27 -2.82
CA THR A 192 -13.26 2.50 -3.49
C THR A 192 -13.22 1.03 -3.05
N PRO A 193 -14.28 0.22 -3.29
CA PRO A 193 -14.24 -1.22 -3.03
C PRO A 193 -13.01 -1.92 -3.63
N GLU A 194 -12.57 -1.50 -4.81
CA GLU A 194 -11.42 -2.05 -5.53
C GLU A 194 -10.06 -1.53 -5.03
N SER A 195 -10.03 -0.49 -4.20
CA SER A 195 -8.77 0.09 -3.69
C SER A 195 -7.95 -0.90 -2.86
N ILE A 196 -8.59 -1.92 -2.27
CA ILE A 196 -7.91 -3.00 -1.54
C ILE A 196 -6.93 -3.78 -2.43
N TYR A 197 -7.22 -3.89 -3.73
CA TYR A 197 -6.36 -4.56 -4.70
C TYR A 197 -5.09 -3.77 -5.03
N HIS A 198 -5.11 -2.46 -4.77
CA HIS A 198 -3.98 -1.57 -4.96
C HIS A 198 -3.15 -1.40 -3.68
N LEU A 199 -3.49 -2.09 -2.59
CA LEU A 199 -2.57 -2.27 -1.47
C LEU A 199 -1.52 -3.33 -1.85
N ARG A 200 -0.31 -3.24 -1.28
CA ARG A 200 0.73 -4.26 -1.47
C ARG A 200 0.25 -5.66 -1.04
N LEU A 201 -0.58 -5.71 0.02
CA LEU A 201 -1.25 -6.92 0.50
C LEU A 201 -2.28 -7.50 -0.49
N GLY A 202 -2.80 -6.68 -1.41
CA GLY A 202 -3.73 -7.09 -2.45
C GLY A 202 -2.98 -7.70 -3.62
N PHE A 203 -2.54 -6.87 -4.57
CA PHE A 203 -1.74 -7.30 -5.70
C PHE A 203 -0.57 -6.34 -5.93
N ALA A 204 0.66 -6.82 -5.74
CA ALA A 204 1.87 -6.01 -5.94
C ALA A 204 1.91 -5.33 -7.32
N SER A 205 1.48 -6.03 -8.39
CA SER A 205 1.44 -5.48 -9.75
C SER A 205 0.49 -4.29 -9.90
N LEU A 206 -0.68 -4.34 -9.26
CA LEU A 206 -1.66 -3.26 -9.25
C LEU A 206 -1.25 -2.14 -8.31
N ALA A 207 -0.77 -2.48 -7.11
CA ALA A 207 -0.24 -1.53 -6.13
C ALA A 207 0.89 -0.67 -6.73
N SER A 208 1.71 -1.25 -7.60
CA SER A 208 2.81 -0.57 -8.26
C SER A 208 2.38 0.48 -9.32
N ARG A 209 1.07 0.59 -9.60
CA ARG A 209 0.48 1.50 -10.59
C ARG A 209 -0.59 2.39 -9.96
N PRO A 210 -0.79 3.62 -10.47
CA PRO A 210 -1.87 4.48 -10.02
C PRO A 210 -3.22 3.78 -10.03
N HIS A 211 -3.99 3.97 -8.96
CA HIS A 211 -5.34 3.47 -8.83
C HIS A 211 -6.21 3.95 -9.99
N THR A 212 -6.74 3.00 -10.76
CA THR A 212 -7.65 3.26 -11.88
C THR A 212 -8.69 2.15 -11.92
N SER A 213 -9.96 2.50 -12.11
CA SER A 213 -11.01 1.50 -12.30
C SER A 213 -10.81 0.78 -13.64
N LYS A 214 -10.88 -0.55 -13.61
CA LYS A 214 -10.74 -1.44 -14.76
C LYS A 214 -11.99 -2.32 -14.87
N TRP A 215 -12.39 -2.63 -16.10
CA TRP A 215 -13.59 -3.42 -16.38
C TRP A 215 -13.55 -4.81 -15.70
N TYR A 216 -12.38 -5.45 -15.63
CA TYR A 216 -12.24 -6.81 -15.10
C TYR A 216 -12.37 -6.87 -13.57
N PHE A 217 -12.33 -5.75 -12.84
CA PHE A 217 -12.62 -5.77 -11.41
C PHE A 217 -14.06 -6.18 -11.11
N TRP A 218 -14.97 -6.04 -12.08
CA TRP A 218 -16.32 -6.57 -11.97
C TRP A 218 -16.32 -8.10 -11.80
N LEU A 219 -15.39 -8.82 -12.45
CA LEU A 219 -15.24 -10.28 -12.27
C LEU A 219 -14.74 -10.63 -10.86
N MET A 220 -14.04 -9.70 -10.21
CA MET A 220 -13.51 -9.86 -8.85
C MET A 220 -14.53 -9.51 -7.77
N TRP A 221 -15.78 -9.18 -8.13
CA TRP A 221 -16.80 -8.76 -7.17
C TRP A 221 -17.02 -9.72 -6.00
N PRO A 222 -17.02 -11.07 -6.16
CA PRO A 222 -17.12 -11.98 -5.02
C PRO A 222 -15.99 -11.80 -3.99
N VAL A 223 -14.76 -11.59 -4.48
CA VAL A 223 -13.59 -11.32 -3.63
C VAL A 223 -13.72 -9.93 -2.99
N THR A 224 -14.17 -8.94 -3.75
CA THR A 224 -14.39 -7.57 -3.25
C THR A 224 -15.40 -7.59 -2.11
N PHE A 225 -16.54 -8.26 -2.30
CA PHE A 225 -17.58 -8.40 -1.29
C PHE A 225 -17.06 -9.09 -0.03
N TRP A 226 -16.32 -10.19 -0.19
CA TRP A 226 -15.69 -10.87 0.95
C TRP A 226 -14.73 -9.94 1.69
N SER A 227 -13.89 -9.22 0.97
CA SER A 227 -12.96 -8.26 1.57
C SER A 227 -13.69 -7.16 2.33
N MET A 228 -14.81 -6.65 1.81
CA MET A 228 -15.64 -5.65 2.49
C MET A 228 -16.26 -6.21 3.78
N MET A 229 -16.67 -7.48 3.79
CA MET A 229 -17.16 -8.15 5.00
C MET A 229 -16.04 -8.30 6.03
N VAL A 230 -14.86 -8.74 5.60
CA VAL A 230 -13.68 -8.86 6.46
C VAL A 230 -13.30 -7.52 7.07
N THR A 231 -13.18 -6.45 6.27
CA THR A 231 -12.84 -5.10 6.78
C THR A 231 -13.92 -4.55 7.70
N ARG A 232 -15.20 -4.93 7.50
CA ARG A 232 -16.28 -4.53 8.39
C ARG A 232 -16.18 -5.20 9.77
N ILE A 233 -15.74 -6.46 9.81
CA ILE A 233 -15.54 -7.23 11.04
C ILE A 233 -14.22 -6.83 11.71
N TYR A 234 -13.21 -6.50 10.92
CA TYR A 234 -11.90 -6.08 11.38
C TYR A 234 -11.99 -4.69 12.03
N GLY A 235 -12.02 -4.67 13.36
CA GLY A 235 -12.19 -3.45 14.15
C GLY A 235 -10.88 -2.76 14.54
N ARG A 236 -9.80 -2.90 13.75
CA ARG A 236 -8.49 -2.30 14.04
C ARG A 236 -7.81 -1.80 12.78
N THR A 237 -6.91 -0.83 12.93
CA THR A 237 -6.05 -0.42 11.83
C THR A 237 -5.02 -1.51 11.53
N PHE A 238 -4.50 -1.54 10.30
CA PHE A 238 -3.46 -2.49 9.91
C PHE A 238 -2.39 -1.82 9.06
N VAL A 239 -1.16 -2.32 9.17
CA VAL A 239 -0.01 -1.79 8.43
C VAL A 239 -0.13 -2.21 6.96
N VAL A 240 -0.13 -1.23 6.06
CA VAL A 240 -0.16 -1.47 4.60
C VAL A 240 1.18 -1.28 3.92
N GLU A 241 2.05 -0.46 4.51
CA GLU A 241 3.36 -0.14 3.95
C GLU A 241 4.37 0.16 5.06
N ARG A 242 5.63 -0.20 4.83
CA ARG A 242 6.78 0.17 5.66
C ARG A 242 7.85 0.76 4.76
N ASN A 243 8.33 1.95 5.10
CA ASN A 243 9.39 2.64 4.36
C ASN A 243 10.51 3.05 5.31
N LEU A 244 11.71 3.20 4.76
CA LEU A 244 12.85 3.75 5.48
C LEU A 244 13.27 5.05 4.81
N PHE A 245 13.44 6.11 5.61
CA PHE A 245 13.92 7.39 5.11
C PHE A 245 14.97 7.98 6.04
N LYS A 246 16.22 8.00 5.59
CA LYS A 246 17.36 8.34 6.45
C LYS A 246 17.33 7.43 7.70
N ASN A 247 17.18 8.01 8.88
CA ASN A 247 17.10 7.26 10.14
C ASN A 247 15.65 7.07 10.63
N LEU A 248 14.64 7.52 9.87
CA LEU A 248 13.24 7.38 10.26
C LEU A 248 12.62 6.11 9.67
N LYS A 249 12.01 5.33 10.55
CA LYS A 249 11.14 4.21 10.19
C LYS A 249 9.72 4.74 9.97
N LEU A 250 9.19 4.57 8.77
CA LEU A 250 7.87 5.07 8.39
C LEU A 250 6.91 3.91 8.23
N GLN A 251 5.67 4.09 8.67
CA GLN A 251 4.59 3.15 8.40
C GLN A 251 3.36 3.87 7.87
N THR A 252 2.61 3.19 7.01
CA THR A 252 1.26 3.61 6.63
C THR A 252 0.28 2.63 7.24
N TRP A 253 -0.69 3.14 7.99
CA TRP A 253 -1.76 2.35 8.59
C TRP A 253 -3.07 2.66 7.87
N ALA A 254 -3.84 1.62 7.55
CA ALA A 254 -5.16 1.80 6.95
C ALA A 254 -6.27 1.58 7.98
N VAL A 255 -7.18 2.54 8.07
CA VAL A 255 -8.49 2.34 8.68
C VAL A 255 -9.30 1.44 7.74
N PRO A 256 -9.87 0.31 8.21
CA PRO A 256 -10.59 -0.66 7.37
C PRO A 256 -12.00 -0.17 6.99
N LYS A 257 -12.08 1.03 6.43
CA LYS A 257 -13.32 1.72 6.06
C LYS A 257 -13.16 2.33 4.67
N TYR A 258 -14.21 2.21 3.85
CA TYR A 258 -14.29 2.76 2.51
C TYR A 258 -14.86 4.18 2.52
N ASN A 259 -14.58 5.00 1.48
CA ASN A 259 -15.12 6.36 1.34
C ASN A 259 -16.63 6.46 1.64
N ILE A 260 -17.41 5.51 1.13
CA ILE A 260 -18.87 5.50 1.30
C ILE A 260 -19.29 5.49 2.78
N GLN A 261 -18.50 4.86 3.65
CA GLN A 261 -18.79 4.77 5.08
C GLN A 261 -18.49 6.08 5.81
N TYR A 262 -17.52 6.87 5.36
CA TYR A 262 -17.23 8.20 5.94
C TYR A 262 -18.40 9.18 5.72
N PHE A 263 -19.15 9.02 4.63
CA PHE A 263 -20.34 9.82 4.36
C PHE A 263 -21.58 9.36 5.15
N MET A 264 -21.55 8.18 5.76
CA MET A 264 -22.66 7.66 6.59
C MET A 264 -22.58 8.24 8.00
N ARG A 265 -23.55 9.08 8.38
CA ARG A 265 -23.56 9.77 9.69
C ARG A 265 -23.48 8.80 10.89
N TRP A 266 -24.14 7.65 10.82
CA TRP A 266 -24.14 6.65 11.90
C TRP A 266 -22.80 5.90 12.05
N GLN A 267 -21.89 5.98 11.07
CA GLN A 267 -20.55 5.37 11.16
C GLN A 267 -19.51 6.32 11.77
N ARG A 268 -19.82 7.62 11.89
CA ARG A 268 -18.86 8.65 12.33
C ARG A 268 -18.20 8.33 13.66
N GLU A 269 -18.97 7.89 14.65
CA GLU A 269 -18.46 7.53 15.97
C GLU A 269 -17.51 6.33 15.88
N SER A 270 -17.91 5.26 15.18
CA SER A 270 -17.07 4.08 14.96
C SER A 270 -15.76 4.43 14.25
N ILE A 271 -15.80 5.30 13.25
CA ILE A 271 -14.59 5.75 12.53
C ILE A 271 -13.70 6.58 13.47
N ASN A 272 -14.28 7.50 14.24
CA ASN A 272 -13.53 8.29 15.21
C ASN A 272 -12.87 7.43 16.28
N CYS A 273 -13.54 6.38 16.78
CA CYS A 273 -12.93 5.43 17.72
C CYS A 273 -11.72 4.74 17.10
N LEU A 274 -11.80 4.27 15.84
CA LEU A 274 -10.67 3.61 15.17
C LEU A 274 -9.47 4.56 14.99
N ILE A 275 -9.73 5.82 14.65
CA ILE A 275 -8.66 6.84 14.51
C ILE A 275 -8.06 7.17 15.87
N GLU A 276 -8.88 7.31 16.91
CA GLU A 276 -8.43 7.58 18.28
C GLU A 276 -7.61 6.42 18.84
N GLU A 277 -8.05 5.17 18.65
CA GLU A 277 -7.30 3.96 19.01
C GLU A 277 -5.94 3.92 18.30
N ALA A 278 -5.88 4.28 17.01
CA ALA A 278 -4.60 4.35 16.29
C ALA A 278 -3.66 5.43 16.85
N ILE A 279 -4.20 6.58 17.28
CA ILE A 279 -3.40 7.64 17.92
C ILE A 279 -2.88 7.18 19.28
N LEU A 280 -3.70 6.51 20.08
CA LEU A 280 -3.29 5.96 21.37
C LEU A 280 -2.26 4.83 21.22
N GLU A 281 -2.45 3.95 20.23
CA GLU A 281 -1.46 2.93 19.89
C GLU A 281 -0.13 3.57 19.46
N ALA A 282 -0.18 4.70 18.74
CA ALA A 282 1.01 5.45 18.38
C ALA A 282 1.72 6.08 19.59
N GLU A 283 0.96 6.62 20.56
CA GLU A 283 1.49 7.12 21.82
C GLU A 283 2.17 6.00 22.62
N ASP A 284 1.50 4.86 22.80
CA ASP A 284 2.02 3.71 23.56
C ASP A 284 3.30 3.14 22.96
N ARG A 285 3.40 3.16 21.62
CA ARG A 285 4.59 2.72 20.87
C ARG A 285 5.70 3.78 20.81
N GLY A 286 5.48 4.97 21.37
CA GLY A 286 6.46 6.08 21.39
C GLY A 286 6.71 6.70 20.02
N ILE A 287 5.71 6.65 19.13
CA ILE A 287 5.79 7.23 17.78
C ILE A 287 5.85 8.76 17.88
N LYS A 288 6.70 9.40 17.06
CA LYS A 288 6.91 10.85 17.13
C LYS A 288 5.76 11.62 16.50
N VAL A 289 5.33 11.19 15.31
CA VAL A 289 4.31 11.89 14.51
C VAL A 289 3.33 10.90 13.89
N LEU A 290 2.04 11.22 13.97
CA LEU A 290 0.98 10.56 13.23
C LEU A 290 0.29 11.58 12.32
N SER A 291 0.37 11.39 11.00
CA SER A 291 -0.34 12.22 10.04
C SER A 291 -1.68 11.62 9.61
N LEU A 292 -2.69 12.47 9.45
CA LEU A 292 -4.04 12.05 9.07
C LEU A 292 -4.23 12.24 7.56
N GLY A 293 -4.39 11.16 6.82
CA GLY A 293 -4.64 11.17 5.37
C GLY A 293 -6.11 10.95 5.02
N LEU A 294 -6.48 11.40 3.82
CA LEU A 294 -7.81 11.33 3.24
C LEU A 294 -8.89 11.84 4.21
N LEU A 295 -10.04 11.18 4.30
CA LEU A 295 -11.18 11.62 5.12
C LEU A 295 -10.95 11.44 6.63
N ASN A 296 -9.80 10.89 7.07
CA ASN A 296 -9.45 10.77 8.49
C ASN A 296 -9.24 12.12 9.18
N GLN A 297 -9.12 13.21 8.42
CA GLN A 297 -9.04 14.60 8.92
C GLN A 297 -10.27 15.43 8.57
N GLY A 298 -11.43 14.82 8.31
CA GLY A 298 -12.64 15.56 7.94
C GLY A 298 -13.10 16.56 9.02
N GLU A 299 -13.40 17.80 8.61
CA GLU A 299 -13.86 18.87 9.52
C GLU A 299 -15.14 18.45 10.29
N GLU A 300 -16.13 17.90 9.59
CA GLU A 300 -17.36 17.38 10.20
C GLU A 300 -17.16 16.10 11.02
N LEU A 301 -16.05 15.38 10.79
CA LEU A 301 -15.76 14.12 11.46
C LEU A 301 -15.09 14.37 12.82
N ASN A 302 -13.99 15.13 12.82
CA ASN A 302 -13.14 15.32 13.99
C ASN A 302 -12.48 16.70 14.06
N ARG A 303 -12.96 17.68 13.28
CA ARG A 303 -12.39 19.03 13.18
C ARG A 303 -10.90 18.98 12.84
N ASN A 304 -10.54 18.28 11.77
CA ASN A 304 -9.14 18.12 11.34
C ASN A 304 -8.24 17.62 12.48
N GLY A 305 -8.69 16.59 13.22
CA GLY A 305 -7.95 16.00 14.34
C GLY A 305 -8.00 16.74 15.69
N GLU A 306 -8.60 17.94 15.77
CA GLU A 306 -8.68 18.70 17.03
C GLU A 306 -9.42 17.93 18.13
N LEU A 307 -10.41 17.13 17.74
CA LEU A 307 -11.19 16.29 18.66
C LEU A 307 -10.30 15.46 19.59
N TYR A 308 -9.24 14.84 19.04
CA TYR A 308 -8.39 13.91 19.79
C TYR A 308 -7.46 14.66 20.76
N ILE A 309 -6.99 15.85 20.38
CA ILE A 309 -6.15 16.69 21.25
C ILE A 309 -6.97 17.21 22.43
N ARG A 310 -8.25 17.56 22.20
CA ARG A 310 -9.14 17.96 23.30
C ARG A 310 -9.45 16.83 24.27
N ARG A 311 -9.60 15.59 23.75
CA ARG A 311 -9.83 14.39 24.58
C ARG A 311 -8.58 13.97 25.34
N GLN A 312 -7.41 14.11 24.72
CA GLN A 312 -6.11 13.69 25.27
C GLN A 312 -5.07 14.82 25.18
N PRO A 313 -5.12 15.83 26.08
CA PRO A 313 -4.23 16.99 26.01
C PRO A 313 -2.75 16.68 26.24
N GLN A 314 -2.43 15.50 26.81
CA GLN A 314 -1.08 15.10 27.22
C GLN A 314 -0.36 14.24 26.17
N LEU A 315 -0.90 14.11 24.95
CA LEU A 315 -0.29 13.32 23.87
C LEU A 315 1.13 13.83 23.53
N LYS A 316 2.10 12.94 23.59
CA LYS A 316 3.48 13.21 23.15
C LYS A 316 3.57 13.07 21.64
N VAL A 317 2.92 12.06 21.05
CA VAL A 317 2.78 11.93 19.60
C VAL A 317 2.15 13.20 19.01
N LYS A 318 2.73 13.71 17.94
CA LYS A 318 2.20 14.89 17.25
C LYS A 318 1.26 14.47 16.14
N VAL A 319 0.04 15.00 16.22
CA VAL A 319 -1.01 14.78 15.21
C VAL A 319 -0.89 15.88 14.17
N VAL A 320 -0.72 15.49 12.91
CA VAL A 320 -0.47 16.41 11.79
C VAL A 320 -1.45 16.13 10.67
N ASP A 321 -2.39 17.03 10.44
CA ASP A 321 -3.28 16.90 9.30
C ASP A 321 -2.59 17.27 7.97
N GLY A 322 -1.49 18.06 8.01
CA GLY A 322 -0.60 18.32 6.88
C GLY A 322 -1.08 19.41 5.90
N SER A 323 -2.07 20.19 6.31
CA SER A 323 -2.70 21.21 5.48
C SER A 323 -1.75 22.33 5.04
N SER A 324 -0.75 22.68 5.84
CA SER A 324 0.20 23.76 5.57
C SER A 324 1.10 23.42 4.39
N LEU A 325 1.57 22.18 4.30
CA LEU A 325 2.31 21.72 3.12
C LEU A 325 1.41 21.60 1.90
N ALA A 326 0.15 21.17 2.07
CA ALA A 326 -0.81 21.14 0.96
C ALA A 326 -1.04 22.55 0.38
N VAL A 327 -1.21 23.57 1.23
CA VAL A 327 -1.30 24.98 0.82
C VAL A 327 -0.02 25.40 0.10
N ALA A 328 1.16 25.13 0.68
CA ALA A 328 2.44 25.47 0.05
C ALA A 328 2.58 24.88 -1.36
N VAL A 329 2.24 23.60 -1.53
CA VAL A 329 2.28 22.92 -2.82
C VAL A 329 1.35 23.58 -3.83
N VAL A 330 0.13 23.96 -3.43
CA VAL A 330 -0.82 24.64 -4.33
C VAL A 330 -0.30 26.01 -4.74
N LEU A 331 0.17 26.82 -3.79
CA LEU A 331 0.70 28.16 -4.07
C LEU A 331 1.89 28.11 -5.04
N ASN A 332 2.80 27.16 -4.83
CA ASN A 332 3.97 26.95 -5.71
C ASN A 332 3.64 26.23 -7.02
N SER A 333 2.41 25.75 -7.21
CA SER A 333 1.94 25.18 -8.49
C SER A 333 1.29 26.23 -9.40
N ILE A 334 1.02 27.43 -8.89
CA ILE A 334 0.45 28.52 -9.68
C ILE A 334 1.55 29.13 -10.56
N PRO A 335 1.33 29.26 -11.89
CA PRO A 335 2.33 29.85 -12.78
C PRO A 335 2.73 31.27 -12.38
N GLU A 336 4.01 31.59 -12.48
CA GLU A 336 4.52 32.94 -12.27
C GLU A 336 3.82 33.95 -13.19
N GLY A 337 3.52 35.14 -12.66
CA GLY A 337 2.78 36.19 -13.36
C GLY A 337 1.25 36.03 -13.36
N THR A 338 0.71 35.03 -12.66
CA THR A 338 -0.75 34.89 -12.47
C THR A 338 -1.29 36.04 -11.61
N THR A 339 -2.21 36.84 -12.15
CA THR A 339 -2.84 37.97 -11.45
C THR A 339 -4.24 37.67 -10.91
N GLN A 340 -4.90 36.65 -11.46
CA GLN A 340 -6.25 36.25 -11.06
C GLN A 340 -6.40 34.72 -11.07
N VAL A 341 -7.07 34.19 -10.05
CA VAL A 341 -7.46 32.78 -9.95
C VAL A 341 -8.95 32.65 -9.67
N LEU A 342 -9.57 31.55 -10.09
CA LEU A 342 -10.93 31.19 -9.65
C LEU A 342 -10.87 30.10 -8.58
N LEU A 343 -11.49 30.35 -7.43
CA LEU A 343 -11.63 29.35 -6.37
C LEU A 343 -13.00 28.65 -6.48
N ARG A 344 -12.98 27.31 -6.60
CA ARG A 344 -14.19 26.47 -6.66
C ARG A 344 -14.12 25.27 -5.73
N GLY A 345 -15.29 24.79 -5.31
CA GLY A 345 -15.46 23.67 -4.39
C GLY A 345 -15.75 24.12 -2.96
N HIS A 346 -15.81 23.17 -2.03
CA HIS A 346 -16.07 23.41 -0.62
C HIS A 346 -14.96 24.24 0.03
N LEU A 347 -15.36 25.21 0.87
CA LEU A 347 -14.44 26.08 1.60
C LEU A 347 -13.88 25.37 2.84
N SER A 348 -12.89 24.51 2.62
CA SER A 348 -12.11 23.87 3.69
C SER A 348 -11.10 24.85 4.30
N LYS A 349 -10.47 24.48 5.42
CA LYS A 349 -9.37 25.29 6.00
C LYS A 349 -8.21 25.52 5.04
N VAL A 350 -7.92 24.56 4.15
CA VAL A 350 -6.93 24.67 3.07
C VAL A 350 -7.38 25.74 2.07
N ALA A 351 -8.66 25.74 1.66
CA ALA A 351 -9.22 26.74 0.75
C ALA A 351 -9.14 28.16 1.33
N TYR A 352 -9.50 28.34 2.61
CA TYR A 352 -9.39 29.63 3.29
C TYR A 352 -7.94 30.11 3.38
N SER A 353 -7.01 29.22 3.67
CA SER A 353 -5.57 29.55 3.79
C SER A 353 -4.96 29.91 2.44
N ILE A 354 -5.33 29.21 1.36
CA ILE A 354 -4.94 29.55 -0.01
C ILE A 354 -5.47 30.92 -0.39
N ALA A 355 -6.77 31.18 -0.16
CA ALA A 355 -7.37 32.48 -0.48
C ALA A 355 -6.67 33.62 0.26
N LEU A 356 -6.35 33.41 1.55
CA LEU A 356 -5.64 34.40 2.36
C LEU A 356 -4.23 34.69 1.82
N ALA A 357 -3.46 33.64 1.57
CA ALA A 357 -2.10 33.77 1.06
C ALA A 357 -2.07 34.48 -0.30
N LEU A 358 -2.96 34.11 -1.22
CA LEU A 358 -3.05 34.74 -2.55
C LEU A 358 -3.46 36.20 -2.48
N CYS A 359 -4.45 36.53 -1.64
CA CYS A 359 -4.84 37.92 -1.43
C CYS A 359 -3.70 38.77 -0.83
N GLN A 360 -2.87 38.20 0.05
CA GLN A 360 -1.68 38.87 0.60
C GLN A 360 -0.55 39.02 -0.42
N MET A 361 -0.52 38.19 -1.45
CA MET A 361 0.40 38.27 -2.59
C MET A 361 -0.13 39.17 -3.73
N ASP A 362 -1.17 39.97 -3.48
CA ASP A 362 -1.84 40.82 -4.47
C ASP A 362 -2.41 40.08 -5.69
N ILE A 363 -2.74 38.80 -5.53
CA ILE A 363 -3.43 37.99 -6.54
C ILE A 363 -4.94 38.04 -6.28
N GLN A 364 -5.73 38.37 -7.30
CA GLN A 364 -7.17 38.41 -7.15
C GLN A 364 -7.77 37.00 -7.08
N VAL A 365 -8.52 36.73 -6.02
CA VAL A 365 -9.24 35.48 -5.81
C VAL A 365 -10.70 35.69 -6.22
N ALA A 366 -11.08 35.12 -7.35
CA ALA A 366 -12.43 35.17 -7.86
C ALA A 366 -13.29 34.01 -7.31
N THR A 367 -14.55 34.32 -6.99
CA THR A 367 -15.59 33.35 -6.63
C THR A 367 -16.81 33.54 -7.53
N LEU A 368 -17.52 32.46 -7.89
CA LEU A 368 -18.76 32.56 -8.70
C LEU A 368 -20.00 32.78 -7.83
N HIS A 369 -20.05 32.16 -6.66
CA HIS A 369 -21.24 32.17 -5.81
C HIS A 369 -21.12 33.24 -4.73
N LYS A 370 -22.20 34.02 -4.55
CA LYS A 370 -22.26 35.10 -3.56
C LYS A 370 -22.07 34.61 -2.13
N ASP A 371 -22.59 33.42 -1.81
CA ASP A 371 -22.47 32.84 -0.46
C ASP A 371 -21.00 32.51 -0.11
N GLU A 372 -20.28 31.90 -1.05
CA GLU A 372 -18.84 31.61 -0.88
C GLU A 372 -18.02 32.90 -0.73
N HIS A 373 -18.32 33.90 -1.55
CA HIS A 373 -17.70 35.22 -1.45
C HIS A 373 -17.91 35.83 -0.05
N CYS A 374 -19.14 35.80 0.47
CA CYS A 374 -19.45 36.31 1.80
C CYS A 374 -18.69 35.55 2.90
N LYS A 375 -18.64 34.21 2.82
CA LYS A 375 -17.92 33.36 3.79
C LYS A 375 -16.42 33.64 3.80
N LEU A 376 -15.80 33.74 2.63
CA LEU A 376 -14.39 34.09 2.48
C LEU A 376 -14.11 35.48 3.03
N LYS A 377 -14.90 36.48 2.63
CA LYS A 377 -14.75 37.86 3.11
C LYS A 377 -14.86 37.98 4.63
N ALA A 378 -15.76 37.22 5.24
CA ALA A 378 -15.90 37.20 6.70
C ALA A 378 -14.65 36.67 7.42
N ARG A 379 -13.92 35.72 6.81
CA ARG A 379 -12.73 35.09 7.42
C ARG A 379 -11.41 35.80 7.08
N LEU A 380 -11.30 36.43 5.91
CA LEU A 380 -10.07 37.08 5.40
C LEU A 380 -9.77 38.45 6.04
N GLY A 381 -10.76 39.07 6.68
CA GLY A 381 -10.61 40.45 7.19
C GLY A 381 -10.65 41.51 6.08
N ARG A 382 -10.46 42.79 6.43
CA ARG A 382 -10.63 43.91 5.50
C ARG A 382 -9.49 44.06 4.49
N GLU A 383 -8.24 43.93 4.91
CA GLU A 383 -7.06 44.17 4.07
C GLU A 383 -6.90 43.08 3.00
N ALA A 384 -6.87 41.80 3.39
CA ALA A 384 -6.82 40.70 2.43
C ALA A 384 -8.14 40.55 1.63
N GLY A 385 -9.26 41.03 2.18
CA GLY A 385 -10.56 41.00 1.49
C GLY A 385 -10.63 41.90 0.24
N CYS A 386 -9.71 42.86 0.07
CA CYS A 386 -9.69 43.76 -1.10
C CYS A 386 -9.44 43.02 -2.42
N ASN A 387 -8.65 41.94 -2.38
CA ASN A 387 -8.32 41.12 -3.55
C ASN A 387 -9.34 39.98 -3.81
N LEU A 388 -10.40 39.88 -2.99
CA LEU A 388 -11.49 38.93 -3.21
C LEU A 388 -12.57 39.54 -4.11
N VAL A 389 -12.88 38.89 -5.24
CA VAL A 389 -13.81 39.42 -6.25
C VAL A 389 -14.94 38.44 -6.54
N LEU A 390 -16.17 38.95 -6.68
CA LEU A 390 -17.29 38.18 -7.20
C LEU A 390 -17.29 38.25 -8.73
N SER A 391 -16.95 37.14 -9.39
CA SER A 391 -16.89 37.09 -10.85
C SER A 391 -18.27 36.87 -11.46
N LYS A 392 -18.56 37.59 -12.55
CA LYS A 392 -19.79 37.41 -13.33
C LYS A 392 -19.77 36.15 -14.20
N GLY A 393 -18.61 35.53 -14.37
CA GLY A 393 -18.44 34.33 -15.17
C GLY A 393 -17.06 33.67 -14.98
N PRO A 394 -16.88 32.46 -15.53
CA PRO A 394 -15.69 31.64 -15.32
C PRO A 394 -14.57 31.95 -16.34
N SER A 395 -14.14 33.22 -16.45
CA SER A 395 -13.17 33.67 -17.45
C SER A 395 -11.70 33.48 -17.06
N GLN A 396 -11.42 33.13 -15.80
CA GLN A 396 -10.06 32.94 -15.31
C GLN A 396 -9.45 31.67 -15.91
N ARG A 397 -8.17 31.75 -16.29
CA ARG A 397 -7.42 30.61 -16.83
C ARG A 397 -6.91 29.64 -15.77
N ILE A 398 -6.79 30.06 -14.52
CA ILE A 398 -6.28 29.23 -13.41
C ILE A 398 -7.42 29.00 -12.42
N TRP A 399 -7.74 27.74 -12.19
CA TRP A 399 -8.81 27.30 -11.29
C TRP A 399 -8.23 26.50 -10.14
N LEU A 400 -8.39 27.01 -8.93
CA LEU A 400 -8.09 26.29 -7.70
C LEU A 400 -9.34 25.53 -7.29
N VAL A 401 -9.25 24.20 -7.29
CA VAL A 401 -10.45 23.35 -7.17
C VAL A 401 -10.38 22.39 -6.00
N GLY A 402 -11.48 22.31 -5.25
CA GLY A 402 -11.64 21.38 -4.14
C GLY A 402 -12.76 20.38 -4.37
N ASP A 403 -13.09 19.65 -3.30
CA ASP A 403 -14.24 18.75 -3.27
C ASP A 403 -15.55 19.52 -3.55
N GLY A 404 -16.52 18.87 -4.18
CA GLY A 404 -17.79 19.51 -4.54
C GLY A 404 -17.79 20.27 -5.87
N LEU A 405 -16.68 20.32 -6.60
CA LEU A 405 -16.66 20.80 -7.99
C LEU A 405 -17.54 19.91 -8.88
N THR A 406 -18.55 20.50 -9.52
CA THR A 406 -19.49 19.75 -10.37
C THR A 406 -19.01 19.62 -11.81
N GLU A 407 -19.56 18.64 -12.52
CA GLU A 407 -19.26 18.42 -13.95
C GLU A 407 -19.73 19.62 -14.81
N GLU A 408 -20.90 20.17 -14.49
CA GLU A 408 -21.45 21.35 -15.17
C GLU A 408 -20.58 22.61 -14.99
N GLU A 409 -19.98 22.79 -13.80
CA GLU A 409 -19.08 23.91 -13.55
C GLU A 409 -17.79 23.79 -14.38
N GLN A 410 -17.22 22.59 -14.46
CA GLN A 410 -16.02 22.35 -15.27
C GLN A 410 -16.27 22.57 -16.77
N LEU A 411 -17.44 22.18 -17.28
CA LEU A 411 -17.78 22.37 -18.69
C LEU A 411 -17.81 23.85 -19.10
N LYS A 412 -18.10 24.75 -18.15
CA LYS A 412 -18.12 26.21 -18.36
C LYS A 412 -16.73 26.84 -18.40
N ALA A 413 -15.66 26.11 -18.10
CA ALA A 413 -14.30 26.64 -18.14
C ALA A 413 -13.87 27.08 -19.55
N SER A 414 -12.88 27.95 -19.67
CA SER A 414 -12.34 28.33 -20.98
C SER A 414 -11.36 27.26 -21.50
N GLN A 415 -11.17 27.18 -22.82
CA GLN A 415 -10.14 26.30 -23.39
C GLN A 415 -8.75 26.67 -22.84
N GLY A 416 -7.94 25.67 -22.52
CA GLY A 416 -6.61 25.86 -21.93
C GLY A 416 -6.62 26.22 -20.44
N THR A 417 -7.76 26.13 -19.76
CA THR A 417 -7.84 26.34 -18.30
C THR A 417 -6.97 25.32 -17.57
N LEU A 418 -6.21 25.79 -16.58
CA LEU A 418 -5.42 24.98 -15.66
C LEU A 418 -6.19 24.74 -14.36
N PHE A 419 -6.52 23.49 -14.08
CA PHE A 419 -7.12 23.05 -12.83
C PHE A 419 -6.02 22.60 -11.87
N ILE A 420 -5.91 23.29 -10.72
CA ILE A 420 -4.99 22.98 -9.63
C ILE A 420 -5.83 22.52 -8.44
N PRO A 421 -5.88 21.21 -8.15
CA PRO A 421 -6.63 20.72 -7.00
C PRO A 421 -5.98 21.14 -5.70
N PHE A 422 -6.78 21.47 -4.69
CA PHE A 422 -6.34 21.65 -3.30
C PHE A 422 -6.97 20.62 -2.34
N SER A 423 -7.86 19.75 -2.83
CA SER A 423 -8.45 18.68 -2.05
C SER A 423 -7.62 17.39 -2.09
N GLN A 424 -7.94 16.48 -1.17
CA GLN A 424 -7.30 15.18 -1.05
C GLN A 424 -7.73 14.19 -2.11
N PHE A 425 -8.81 14.45 -2.87
CA PHE A 425 -9.27 13.58 -3.94
C PHE A 425 -9.12 14.28 -5.29
N PRO A 426 -8.76 13.57 -6.37
CA PRO A 426 -8.55 14.17 -7.67
C PRO A 426 -9.90 14.59 -8.26
N ALA A 427 -9.93 15.77 -8.90
CA ALA A 427 -11.10 16.19 -9.66
C ALA A 427 -11.33 15.24 -10.86
N LYS A 428 -12.60 14.95 -11.15
CA LYS A 428 -12.97 14.28 -12.40
C LYS A 428 -12.59 15.18 -13.58
N LYS A 429 -11.94 14.62 -14.60
CA LYS A 429 -11.51 15.36 -15.80
C LYS A 429 -12.64 15.41 -16.82
N MET A 430 -13.36 16.52 -16.93
CA MET A 430 -14.51 16.64 -17.83
C MET A 430 -14.17 17.20 -19.21
N ARG A 431 -13.08 17.97 -19.30
CA ARG A 431 -12.63 18.61 -20.54
C ARG A 431 -11.25 18.10 -20.97
N LYS A 432 -11.09 17.73 -22.24
CA LYS A 432 -9.82 17.25 -22.81
C LYS A 432 -8.89 18.39 -23.25
N ASP A 433 -9.44 19.57 -23.46
CA ASP A 433 -8.75 20.78 -23.91
C ASP A 433 -8.30 21.69 -22.74
N CYS A 434 -8.26 21.13 -21.53
CA CYS A 434 -7.84 21.78 -20.29
C CYS A 434 -6.73 20.95 -19.64
N PHE A 435 -5.95 21.58 -18.76
CA PHE A 435 -4.86 20.96 -18.02
C PHE A 435 -5.28 20.66 -16.59
N TYR A 436 -4.84 19.54 -16.03
CA TYR A 436 -5.18 19.13 -14.67
C TYR A 436 -3.92 18.71 -13.94
N HIS A 437 -3.61 19.43 -12.86
CA HIS A 437 -2.62 18.98 -11.89
C HIS A 437 -3.14 17.78 -11.10
N ASN A 438 -2.19 17.06 -10.49
CA ASN A 438 -2.51 16.10 -9.45
C ASN A 438 -2.95 16.82 -8.18
N THR A 439 -3.58 16.08 -7.26
CA THR A 439 -3.77 16.54 -5.87
C THR A 439 -2.43 16.95 -5.26
N PRO A 440 -2.40 17.87 -4.28
CA PRO A 440 -1.18 18.33 -3.60
C PRO A 440 -0.24 17.17 -3.25
N ALA A 441 0.88 17.10 -3.97
CA ALA A 441 1.82 16.00 -3.90
C ALA A 441 3.20 16.44 -4.43
N MET A 442 4.23 15.72 -4.02
CA MET A 442 5.62 15.99 -4.40
C MET A 442 6.34 14.69 -4.79
N LEU A 443 7.38 14.81 -5.61
CA LEU A 443 8.33 13.73 -5.88
C LEU A 443 9.11 13.42 -4.62
N THR A 444 9.27 12.13 -4.35
CA THR A 444 10.04 11.62 -3.21
C THR A 444 11.53 11.53 -3.53
N PRO A 445 12.42 11.84 -2.56
CA PRO A 445 13.87 11.74 -2.75
C PRO A 445 14.30 10.31 -3.04
N LYS A 446 15.40 10.13 -3.79
CA LYS A 446 15.91 8.80 -4.21
C LYS A 446 16.29 7.89 -3.04
N CYS A 447 16.68 8.46 -1.91
CA CYS A 447 17.04 7.74 -0.69
C CYS A 447 15.84 7.29 0.17
N LEU A 448 14.60 7.58 -0.24
CA LEU A 448 13.42 6.94 0.35
C LEU A 448 13.31 5.50 -0.19
N GLU A 449 13.45 4.53 0.70
CA GLU A 449 13.48 3.10 0.39
C GLU A 449 12.09 2.44 0.49
N ASN A 450 11.96 1.27 -0.16
CA ASN A 450 10.75 0.43 -0.18
C ASN A 450 9.48 1.13 -0.72
N VAL A 451 9.65 2.07 -1.67
CA VAL A 451 8.53 2.78 -2.33
C VAL A 451 8.03 1.98 -3.54
N ASP A 452 7.54 0.77 -3.25
CA ASP A 452 7.13 -0.19 -4.28
C ASP A 452 5.70 0.05 -4.79
N SER A 453 4.88 0.72 -3.98
CA SER A 453 3.47 1.00 -4.23
C SER A 453 3.21 2.47 -4.57
N CYS A 454 2.15 2.73 -5.32
CA CYS A 454 1.56 4.03 -5.56
C CYS A 454 0.70 4.44 -4.37
N GLU A 455 0.75 5.72 -4.00
CA GLU A 455 -0.21 6.29 -3.06
C GLU A 455 -1.51 6.65 -3.79
N ASN A 456 -2.46 5.72 -3.76
CA ASN A 456 -3.75 5.85 -4.47
C ASN A 456 -3.55 6.12 -5.98
N TRP A 457 -4.01 7.26 -6.48
CA TRP A 457 -3.89 7.69 -7.89
C TRP A 457 -2.56 8.38 -8.21
N LEU A 458 -1.67 8.58 -7.22
CA LEU A 458 -0.38 9.21 -7.46
C LEU A 458 0.59 8.21 -8.12
N PRO A 459 1.42 8.64 -9.08
CA PRO A 459 2.49 7.82 -9.64
C PRO A 459 3.46 7.31 -8.57
N ARG A 460 4.16 6.20 -8.87
CA ARG A 460 5.15 5.65 -7.94
C ARG A 460 6.24 6.68 -7.68
N ARG A 461 6.73 6.75 -6.44
CA ARG A 461 7.66 7.78 -5.94
C ARG A 461 7.09 9.21 -5.96
N VAL A 462 5.78 9.37 -6.07
CA VAL A 462 5.05 10.60 -5.77
C VAL A 462 4.22 10.36 -4.51
N MET A 463 4.31 11.28 -3.56
CA MET A 463 3.67 11.15 -2.25
C MET A 463 2.83 12.40 -1.96
N SER A 464 1.70 12.21 -1.28
CA SER A 464 0.81 13.33 -0.97
C SER A 464 1.44 14.32 0.00
N ALA A 465 1.07 15.59 -0.12
CA ALA A 465 1.56 16.64 0.77
C ALA A 465 1.24 16.33 2.25
N TRP A 466 0.08 15.73 2.54
CA TRP A 466 -0.32 15.39 3.90
C TRP A 466 0.56 14.31 4.52
N ARG A 467 0.96 13.29 3.74
CA ARG A 467 1.91 12.27 4.19
C ARG A 467 3.30 12.85 4.38
N ILE A 468 3.78 13.67 3.44
CA ILE A 468 5.10 14.33 3.51
C ILE A 468 5.18 15.25 4.73
N ALA A 469 4.12 16.00 5.05
CA ALA A 469 4.09 16.89 6.20
C ALA A 469 4.41 16.14 7.50
N GLY A 470 3.81 14.97 7.72
CA GLY A 470 4.12 14.13 8.88
C GLY A 470 5.59 13.69 8.94
N ILE A 471 6.18 13.36 7.80
CA ILE A 471 7.59 12.98 7.69
C ILE A 471 8.50 14.18 8.02
N VAL A 472 8.22 15.35 7.44
CA VAL A 472 9.01 16.57 7.64
C VAL A 472 8.93 17.05 9.09
N HIS A 473 7.75 17.02 9.71
CA HIS A 473 7.61 17.34 11.13
C HIS A 473 8.51 16.46 12.03
N ALA A 474 8.63 15.17 11.70
CA ALA A 474 9.47 14.25 12.45
C ALA A 474 10.97 14.46 12.20
N LEU A 475 11.36 14.76 10.95
CA LEU A 475 12.74 15.06 10.59
C LEU A 475 13.26 16.32 11.28
N GLU A 476 12.40 17.34 11.32
CA GLU A 476 12.72 18.65 11.88
C GLU A 476 12.51 18.71 13.40
N GLY A 477 11.93 17.66 14.01
CA GLY A 477 11.64 17.62 15.43
C GLY A 477 10.66 18.69 15.89
N TRP A 478 9.70 19.09 15.04
CA TRP A 478 8.73 20.11 15.41
C TRP A 478 7.70 19.55 16.39
N HIS A 479 7.75 20.03 17.63
CA HIS A 479 6.86 19.60 18.72
C HIS A 479 5.49 20.31 18.68
N VAL A 480 4.82 20.27 17.53
CA VAL A 480 3.58 21.00 17.30
C VAL A 480 2.53 20.09 16.66
N HIS A 481 1.30 20.15 17.19
CA HIS A 481 0.14 19.56 16.53
C HIS A 481 -0.34 20.49 15.43
N GLU A 482 -0.55 19.97 14.23
CA GLU A 482 -1.22 20.67 13.15
C GLU A 482 -2.62 20.07 13.01
N CYS A 483 -3.59 20.67 13.69
CA CYS A 483 -4.96 20.18 13.77
C CYS A 483 -5.97 21.33 13.95
N GLY A 484 -7.25 21.08 13.70
CA GLY A 484 -8.27 22.12 13.81
C GLY A 484 -8.03 23.26 12.81
N ASP A 485 -8.22 24.49 13.27
CA ASP A 485 -7.96 25.71 12.48
C ASP A 485 -6.49 26.16 12.48
N MET A 486 -5.63 25.47 13.24
CA MET A 486 -4.21 25.79 13.31
C MET A 486 -3.53 25.46 11.97
N MET A 487 -2.76 26.42 11.47
CA MET A 487 -1.86 26.27 10.33
C MET A 487 -0.43 26.45 10.81
N PHE A 488 0.46 25.53 10.42
CA PHE A 488 1.89 25.68 10.59
C PHE A 488 2.44 26.73 9.59
N ASN A 489 3.67 27.17 9.80
CA ASN A 489 4.30 28.15 8.92
C ASN A 489 4.53 27.53 7.51
N ILE A 490 3.74 28.01 6.53
CA ILE A 490 3.68 27.52 5.14
C ILE A 490 5.06 27.60 4.47
N GLU A 491 5.77 28.71 4.62
CA GLU A 491 7.10 28.89 4.02
C GLU A 491 8.13 27.98 4.67
N LYS A 492 8.09 27.86 6.00
CA LYS A 492 9.02 27.00 6.75
C LYS A 492 8.88 25.53 6.34
N ILE A 493 7.65 25.01 6.26
CA ILE A 493 7.41 23.61 5.86
C ILE A 493 7.75 23.37 4.39
N TRP A 494 7.51 24.35 3.53
CA TRP A 494 7.92 24.31 2.12
C TRP A 494 9.43 24.16 1.99
N GLN A 495 10.20 25.08 2.60
CA GLN A 495 11.66 25.05 2.52
C GLN A 495 12.25 23.79 3.13
N ALA A 496 11.75 23.33 4.28
CA ALA A 496 12.19 22.08 4.88
C ALA A 496 11.91 20.87 3.96
N SER A 497 10.74 20.83 3.31
CA SER A 497 10.40 19.76 2.36
C SER A 497 11.41 19.72 1.20
N LEU A 498 11.76 20.88 0.62
CA LEU A 498 12.76 20.99 -0.44
C LEU A 498 14.15 20.56 0.03
N GLN A 499 14.59 20.99 1.21
CA GLN A 499 15.89 20.62 1.80
C GLN A 499 16.02 19.12 2.06
N HIS A 500 14.91 18.45 2.39
CA HIS A 500 14.87 17.00 2.54
C HIS A 500 14.75 16.25 1.20
N GLY A 501 14.73 16.95 0.06
CA GLY A 501 14.74 16.38 -1.28
C GLY A 501 13.36 15.99 -1.82
N PHE A 502 12.27 16.49 -1.20
CA PHE A 502 10.95 16.44 -1.81
C PHE A 502 10.85 17.57 -2.83
N HIS A 503 10.42 17.28 -4.05
CA HIS A 503 10.36 18.28 -5.11
C HIS A 503 8.95 18.44 -5.69
N PRO A 504 8.52 19.66 -6.05
CA PRO A 504 7.24 19.85 -6.71
C PRO A 504 7.12 19.03 -7.99
N LEU A 505 5.90 18.61 -8.31
CA LEU A 505 5.61 17.96 -9.57
C LEU A 505 5.66 19.00 -10.69
N MET A 506 6.58 18.84 -11.63
CA MET A 506 6.59 19.67 -12.83
C MET A 506 5.36 19.34 -13.69
N MET A 507 4.77 20.38 -14.28
CA MET A 507 3.77 20.21 -15.33
C MET A 507 4.35 19.31 -16.44
N PRO A 508 3.57 18.37 -17.00
CA PRO A 508 3.95 17.76 -18.26
C PRO A 508 4.17 18.89 -19.26
N GLN A 509 5.39 19.04 -19.77
CA GLN A 509 5.66 19.95 -20.87
C GLN A 509 4.72 19.55 -22.02
N THR A 510 3.92 20.50 -22.50
CA THR A 510 3.18 20.35 -23.76
C THR A 510 4.16 19.83 -24.82
N PRO A 511 3.82 18.79 -25.61
CA PRO A 511 4.57 18.52 -26.81
C PRO A 511 4.53 19.80 -27.65
N SER A 512 5.70 20.33 -28.00
CA SER A 512 5.82 21.44 -28.93
C SER A 512 5.04 21.09 -30.20
N LEU A 513 3.94 21.79 -30.43
CA LEU A 513 3.31 21.86 -31.75
C LEU A 513 4.28 22.64 -32.63
N ASN A 514 5.21 21.92 -33.27
CA ASN A 514 5.83 22.37 -34.51
C ASN A 514 4.98 21.88 -35.67
#